data_AF-A0A3E0PPE5-F1
#
_entry.id   AF-A0A3E0PPE5-F1
#
_cell.length_a   1.000
_cell.length_b   1.000
_cell.length_c   1.000
_cell.angle_alpha   90.00
_cell.angle_beta   90.00
_cell.angle_gamma   90.00
#
_symmetry.space_group_name_H-M   'P 1'
#
loop_
_entity.id
_entity.type
_entity.pdbx_description
1 polymer ?
#
loop_
_entity_poly.entity_id
_entity_poly.type
_entity_poly.pdbx_seq_one_letter_code
_entity_poly.pdbx_strand_id
1 'polypeptide(L)'
;MQRTLLVLAIAIGWGLVSGAALAAEGDVSGPKHPDFKIQGEYSGEIESPDGSGPIKLGAQVIALGEGKFRGVAYVGGLPGDGWDGFTKFETEGEVADGKVTFEGDEATAKLEDGAMVLLGTGGEELGKLKKVMRKSPTLGKQPPEGAVVLFDGTSAEEFQPGRMSDDGLLIAGAASKQKFGDCELHVEFLLPFMPEARGQGRGNSGCYLQGRYEVQMLDSFGLEGEDNECGGIYGIRRPDVNMCFPPLSWQTYDIDFKAAEYQDGKKVKNATMTVRHNGEVIHRDVEVPEATRAAPVAEGDSPGPIYLQDHGNPVRYRNIWVVEK
;
A
#
# COMPACT_ATOMS: atom_id res chain seq x y z
N MET A 1 75.41 -1.86 -8.31
CA MET A 1 75.13 -2.09 -6.87
C MET A 1 73.66 -1.82 -6.64
N GLN A 2 73.01 -2.73 -5.92
CA GLN A 2 71.56 -2.85 -5.72
C GLN A 2 70.89 -1.59 -5.16
N ARG A 3 69.69 -1.30 -5.65
CA ARG A 3 68.56 -0.87 -4.82
C ARG A 3 67.29 -1.58 -5.26
N THR A 4 67.00 -2.66 -4.54
CA THR A 4 65.68 -3.28 -4.42
C THR A 4 64.87 -2.45 -3.43
N LEU A 5 63.59 -2.19 -3.70
CA LEU A 5 62.47 -2.20 -2.74
C LEU A 5 61.17 -1.92 -3.52
N LEU A 6 60.45 -2.99 -3.87
CA LEU A 6 59.16 -3.38 -3.29
C LEU A 6 58.00 -2.42 -3.59
N VAL A 7 57.33 -2.66 -4.72
CA VAL A 7 55.97 -2.16 -5.00
C VAL A 7 55.00 -3.17 -4.37
N LEU A 8 54.25 -2.74 -3.36
CA LEU A 8 53.17 -3.51 -2.76
C LEU A 8 51.98 -3.50 -3.74
N ALA A 9 51.76 -4.60 -4.44
CA ALA A 9 50.55 -4.81 -5.23
C ALA A 9 49.41 -5.24 -4.29
N ILE A 10 48.47 -4.33 -4.02
CA ILE A 10 47.20 -4.70 -3.39
C ILE A 10 46.28 -5.19 -4.51
N ALA A 11 46.17 -6.51 -4.65
CA ALA A 11 45.12 -7.15 -5.41
C ALA A 11 43.81 -7.04 -4.62
N ILE A 12 42.92 -6.15 -5.03
CA ILE A 12 41.54 -6.13 -4.53
C ILE A 12 40.78 -7.22 -5.28
N GLY A 13 40.76 -8.41 -4.69
CA GLY A 13 39.89 -9.49 -5.13
C GLY A 13 38.44 -9.10 -4.88
N TRP A 14 37.64 -9.04 -5.94
CA TRP A 14 36.19 -8.92 -5.84
C TRP A 14 35.64 -10.24 -5.32
N GLY A 15 35.44 -10.32 -4.00
CA GLY A 15 34.63 -11.35 -3.39
C GLY A 15 33.17 -11.11 -3.74
N LEU A 16 32.64 -11.91 -4.66
CA LEU A 16 31.21 -12.13 -4.83
C LEU A 16 30.65 -12.67 -3.50
N VAL A 17 30.09 -11.78 -2.68
CA VAL A 17 29.21 -12.20 -1.59
C VAL A 17 27.86 -12.46 -2.24
N SER A 18 27.62 -13.71 -2.62
CA SER A 18 26.28 -14.24 -2.83
C SER A 18 25.56 -14.26 -1.47
N GLY A 19 25.05 -13.11 -1.06
CA GLY A 19 24.13 -12.98 0.06
C GLY A 19 22.72 -13.27 -0.43
N ALA A 20 22.37 -14.55 -0.56
CA ALA A 20 20.99 -14.95 -0.47
C ALA A 20 20.55 -14.65 0.98
N ALA A 21 20.09 -13.43 1.23
CA ALA A 21 19.28 -13.15 2.40
C ALA A 21 17.99 -13.96 2.19
N LEU A 22 17.93 -15.13 2.82
CA LEU A 22 16.66 -15.71 3.22
C LEU A 22 15.95 -14.60 3.98
N ALA A 23 14.99 -13.94 3.31
CA ALA A 23 14.05 -13.05 3.98
C ALA A 23 13.45 -13.88 5.12
N ALA A 24 13.81 -13.52 6.35
CA ALA A 24 13.13 -14.04 7.52
C ALA A 24 11.63 -13.94 7.23
N GLU A 25 10.93 -15.06 7.38
CA GLU A 25 9.47 -15.14 7.32
C GLU A 25 8.92 -13.96 8.10
N GLY A 26 8.47 -12.95 7.38
CA GLY A 26 8.20 -11.64 7.96
C GLY A 26 7.17 -11.83 9.06
N ASP A 27 7.51 -11.32 10.23
CA ASP A 27 6.83 -11.62 11.47
C ASP A 27 5.31 -11.36 11.35
N VAL A 28 4.56 -12.44 11.20
CA VAL A 28 3.09 -12.50 11.23
C VAL A 28 2.55 -12.27 12.65
N SER A 29 3.39 -11.84 13.60
CA SER A 29 2.99 -11.48 14.95
C SER A 29 2.08 -10.26 15.04
N GLY A 30 1.74 -9.58 13.95
CA GLY A 30 0.90 -8.37 13.96
C GLY A 30 -0.26 -8.41 14.95
N PRO A 31 -1.18 -9.40 14.91
CA PRO A 31 -2.30 -9.49 15.87
C PRO A 31 -1.88 -9.62 17.36
N LYS A 32 -0.66 -10.07 17.63
CA LYS A 32 -0.07 -10.21 18.97
C LYS A 32 0.79 -9.01 19.37
N HIS A 33 1.28 -8.21 18.42
CA HIS A 33 2.10 -7.04 18.69
C HIS A 33 1.28 -5.98 19.46
N PRO A 34 1.82 -5.39 20.55
CA PRO A 34 1.08 -4.40 21.35
C PRO A 34 0.65 -3.20 20.49
N ASP A 35 1.55 -2.67 19.67
CA ASP A 35 1.24 -1.49 18.85
C ASP A 35 0.14 -1.73 17.82
N PHE A 36 0.01 -2.96 17.31
CA PHE A 36 -1.04 -3.29 16.35
C PHE A 36 -2.45 -3.18 16.97
N LYS A 37 -2.58 -3.44 18.28
CA LYS A 37 -3.86 -3.28 18.99
C LYS A 37 -4.30 -1.83 19.03
N ILE A 38 -3.37 -0.90 19.06
CA ILE A 38 -3.61 0.55 19.10
C ILE A 38 -3.73 1.12 17.68
N GLN A 39 -2.89 0.67 16.74
CA GLN A 39 -2.93 1.09 15.35
C GLN A 39 -4.29 0.82 14.72
N GLY A 40 -4.75 1.72 13.86
CA GLY A 40 -5.91 1.51 13.02
C GLY A 40 -6.71 2.79 12.82
N GLU A 41 -7.94 2.61 12.38
CA GLU A 41 -8.86 3.71 12.13
C GLU A 41 -9.84 3.87 13.29
N TYR A 42 -10.18 5.11 13.58
CA TYR A 42 -11.13 5.51 14.61
C TYR A 42 -12.11 6.49 14.00
N SER A 43 -13.40 6.38 14.33
CA SER A 43 -14.40 7.33 13.85
C SER A 43 -15.53 7.54 14.86
N GLY A 44 -16.13 8.72 14.81
CA GLY A 44 -17.23 9.13 15.68
C GLY A 44 -17.69 10.55 15.34
N GLU A 45 -18.66 11.02 16.10
CA GLU A 45 -19.11 12.42 16.09
C GLU A 45 -18.56 13.11 17.34
N ILE A 46 -18.12 14.36 17.18
CA ILE A 46 -17.65 15.23 18.26
C ILE A 46 -18.35 16.58 18.15
N GLU A 47 -18.47 17.29 19.25
CA GLU A 47 -18.73 18.73 19.22
C GLU A 47 -17.49 19.44 18.65
N SER A 48 -17.71 20.33 17.68
CA SER A 48 -16.61 21.10 17.09
C SER A 48 -15.92 21.97 18.14
N PRO A 49 -14.57 22.04 18.18
CA PRO A 49 -13.85 22.89 19.13
C PRO A 49 -14.25 24.38 19.07
N ASP A 50 -14.69 24.85 17.90
CA ASP A 50 -15.15 26.23 17.69
C ASP A 50 -16.62 26.47 18.11
N GLY A 51 -17.32 25.45 18.59
CA GLY A 51 -18.71 25.53 19.02
C GLY A 51 -19.73 25.62 17.88
N SER A 52 -19.34 25.35 16.63
CA SER A 52 -20.25 25.37 15.47
C SER A 52 -21.25 24.19 15.42
N GLY A 53 -21.13 23.23 16.34
CA GLY A 53 -22.02 22.07 16.50
C GLY A 53 -21.31 20.74 16.21
N PRO A 54 -22.07 19.63 16.12
CA PRO A 54 -21.49 18.31 15.95
C PRO A 54 -20.93 18.11 14.54
N ILE A 55 -19.74 17.53 14.48
CA ILE A 55 -19.04 17.16 13.26
C ILE A 55 -18.59 15.70 13.31
N LYS A 56 -18.59 15.03 12.15
CA LYS A 56 -17.96 13.71 12.02
C LYS A 56 -16.44 13.88 12.00
N LEU A 57 -15.73 13.04 12.74
CA LEU A 57 -14.27 13.01 12.77
C LEU A 57 -13.80 11.58 12.48
N GLY A 58 -12.79 11.47 11.62
CA GLY A 58 -12.00 10.25 11.42
C GLY A 58 -10.60 10.45 11.98
N ALA A 59 -9.99 9.41 12.51
CA ALA A 59 -8.59 9.43 12.88
C ALA A 59 -7.89 8.14 12.44
N GLN A 60 -6.72 8.27 11.84
CA GLN A 60 -5.81 7.16 11.59
C GLN A 60 -4.68 7.24 12.63
N VAL A 61 -4.47 6.15 13.37
CA VAL A 61 -3.37 6.01 14.32
C VAL A 61 -2.39 5.02 13.75
N ILE A 62 -1.20 5.49 13.38
CA ILE A 62 -0.15 4.74 12.68
C ILE A 62 0.92 4.34 13.69
N ALA A 63 1.23 3.04 13.79
CA ALA A 63 2.33 2.59 14.63
C ALA A 63 3.69 2.96 14.01
N LEU A 64 4.58 3.48 14.85
CA LEU A 64 5.96 3.82 14.52
C LEU A 64 6.97 2.86 15.15
N GLY A 65 6.49 1.85 15.89
CA GLY A 65 7.29 0.90 16.64
C GLY A 65 7.62 1.41 18.03
N GLU A 66 8.04 0.49 18.91
CA GLU A 66 8.44 0.80 20.30
C GLU A 66 7.39 1.61 21.09
N GLY A 67 6.10 1.41 20.84
CA GLY A 67 5.02 2.13 21.53
C GLY A 67 4.84 3.58 21.09
N LYS A 68 5.45 3.99 19.98
CA LYS A 68 5.28 5.33 19.38
C LYS A 68 4.26 5.30 18.24
N PHE A 69 3.55 6.40 18.07
CA PHE A 69 2.46 6.52 17.12
C PHE A 69 2.44 7.90 16.47
N ARG A 70 2.02 7.95 15.21
CA ARG A 70 1.51 9.17 14.60
C ARG A 70 0.00 9.11 14.55
N GLY A 71 -0.68 10.18 14.97
CA GLY A 71 -2.10 10.39 14.78
C GLY A 71 -2.35 11.34 13.63
N VAL A 72 -3.28 10.99 12.74
CA VAL A 72 -3.79 11.89 11.69
C VAL A 72 -5.31 11.99 11.85
N ALA A 73 -5.81 13.16 12.21
CA ALA A 73 -7.24 13.43 12.34
C ALA A 73 -7.76 14.10 11.06
N TYR A 74 -8.96 13.73 10.64
CA TYR A 74 -9.61 14.12 9.40
C TYR A 74 -11.01 14.66 9.67
N VAL A 75 -11.23 15.94 9.37
CA VAL A 75 -12.54 16.60 9.58
C VAL A 75 -13.53 16.13 8.51
N GLY A 76 -14.73 15.74 8.93
CA GLY A 76 -15.75 15.17 8.03
C GLY A 76 -15.74 13.64 7.96
N GLY A 77 -14.69 12.98 8.45
CA GLY A 77 -14.58 11.52 8.48
C GLY A 77 -13.24 11.01 7.93
N LEU A 78 -13.10 9.69 7.76
CA LEU A 78 -11.86 9.08 7.24
C LEU A 78 -11.72 9.33 5.71
N PRO A 79 -10.52 9.15 5.12
CA PRO A 79 -10.36 9.13 3.66
C PRO A 79 -11.35 8.14 3.01
N GLY A 80 -12.11 8.61 2.01
CA GLY A 80 -13.18 7.84 1.36
C GLY A 80 -14.47 7.67 2.19
N ASP A 81 -14.59 8.34 3.34
CA ASP A 81 -15.76 8.28 4.22
C ASP A 81 -16.10 9.65 4.84
N GLY A 82 -16.19 10.66 3.98
CA GLY A 82 -16.67 12.00 4.32
C GLY A 82 -15.60 13.08 4.51
N TRP A 83 -14.31 12.72 4.55
CA TRP A 83 -13.24 13.72 4.55
C TRP A 83 -13.30 14.63 3.32
N ASP A 84 -13.10 15.93 3.53
CA ASP A 84 -13.14 16.96 2.48
C ASP A 84 -11.91 16.95 1.54
N GLY A 85 -10.85 16.23 1.91
CA GLY A 85 -9.59 16.14 1.18
C GLY A 85 -8.56 17.22 1.52
N PHE A 86 -8.87 18.10 2.48
CA PHE A 86 -8.04 19.25 2.81
C PHE A 86 -7.72 19.33 4.31
N THR A 87 -8.72 19.20 5.16
CA THR A 87 -8.60 19.55 6.58
C THR A 87 -8.16 18.33 7.37
N LYS A 88 -6.86 18.25 7.68
CA LYS A 88 -6.28 17.23 8.55
C LYS A 88 -5.31 17.83 9.57
N PHE A 89 -5.13 17.12 10.68
CA PHE A 89 -4.21 17.49 11.75
C PHE A 89 -3.32 16.30 12.10
N GLU A 90 -2.04 16.55 12.27
CA GLU A 90 -1.05 15.51 12.59
C GLU A 90 -0.38 15.79 13.92
N THR A 91 -0.15 14.73 14.68
CA THR A 91 0.56 14.79 15.95
C THR A 91 1.17 13.43 16.27
N GLU A 92 2.09 13.40 17.22
CA GLU A 92 2.74 12.19 17.69
C GLU A 92 2.27 11.85 19.10
N GLY A 93 2.32 10.56 19.43
CA GLY A 93 1.97 10.06 20.75
C GLY A 93 2.82 8.86 21.11
N GLU A 94 3.03 8.66 22.41
CA GLU A 94 3.77 7.51 22.95
C GLU A 94 2.94 6.84 24.04
N VAL A 95 3.11 5.53 24.18
CA VAL A 95 2.47 4.76 25.24
C VAL A 95 3.06 5.14 26.60
N ALA A 96 2.20 5.62 27.48
CA ALA A 96 2.48 5.81 28.89
C ALA A 96 1.33 5.25 29.72
N ASP A 97 1.62 4.39 30.69
CA ASP A 97 0.63 3.75 31.58
C ASP A 97 -0.56 3.09 30.84
N GLY A 98 -0.29 2.48 29.68
CA GLY A 98 -1.29 1.78 28.87
C GLY A 98 -2.18 2.70 28.02
N LYS A 99 -1.88 4.00 27.98
CA LYS A 99 -2.62 5.02 27.22
C LYS A 99 -1.71 5.68 26.21
N VAL A 100 -2.28 6.19 25.13
CA VAL A 100 -1.58 7.08 24.19
C VAL A 100 -2.25 8.44 24.24
N THR A 101 -1.45 9.49 24.44
CA THR A 101 -1.94 10.88 24.39
C THR A 101 -1.35 11.55 23.15
N PHE A 102 -2.22 12.20 22.40
CA PHE A 102 -1.91 12.98 21.21
C PHE A 102 -2.27 14.44 21.52
N GLU A 103 -1.27 15.31 21.53
CA GLU A 103 -1.45 16.73 21.82
C GLU A 103 -1.57 17.52 20.52
N GLY A 104 -2.65 18.27 20.37
CA GLY A 104 -2.86 19.20 19.27
C GLY A 104 -3.27 20.58 19.79
N ASP A 105 -3.20 21.59 18.91
CA ASP A 105 -3.43 22.98 19.29
C ASP A 105 -4.85 23.23 19.82
N GLU A 106 -5.85 22.60 19.19
CA GLU A 106 -7.27 22.80 19.48
C GLU A 106 -7.86 21.73 20.40
N ALA A 107 -7.24 20.55 20.46
CA ALA A 107 -7.73 19.41 21.21
C ALA A 107 -6.62 18.43 21.59
N THR A 108 -6.83 17.72 22.70
CA THR A 108 -6.03 16.55 23.12
C THR A 108 -6.84 15.28 22.88
N ALA A 109 -6.27 14.31 22.19
CA ALA A 109 -6.86 12.97 22.05
C ALA A 109 -6.19 11.98 23.01
N LYS A 110 -6.98 11.27 23.81
CA LYS A 110 -6.52 10.20 24.71
C LYS A 110 -7.10 8.88 24.26
N LEU A 111 -6.23 7.94 23.90
CA LEU A 111 -6.60 6.60 23.45
C LEU A 111 -6.33 5.59 24.56
N GLU A 112 -7.37 4.88 24.97
CA GLU A 112 -7.35 3.81 25.97
C GLU A 112 -8.43 2.78 25.62
N ASP A 113 -8.12 1.49 25.75
CA ASP A 113 -9.08 0.38 25.55
C ASP A 113 -9.88 0.42 24.23
N GLY A 114 -9.26 0.89 23.15
CA GLY A 114 -9.87 0.94 21.81
C GLY A 114 -10.88 2.07 21.59
N ALA A 115 -10.97 3.01 22.54
CA ALA A 115 -11.70 4.26 22.40
C ALA A 115 -10.74 5.45 22.47
N MET A 116 -10.97 6.44 21.62
CA MET A 116 -10.25 7.72 21.64
C MET A 116 -11.19 8.80 22.15
N VAL A 117 -10.87 9.41 23.28
CA VAL A 117 -11.62 10.53 23.87
C VAL A 117 -10.95 11.83 23.46
N LEU A 118 -11.72 12.76 22.89
CA LEU A 118 -11.25 14.08 22.50
C LEU A 118 -11.61 15.07 23.60
N LEU A 119 -10.62 15.83 24.06
CA LEU A 119 -10.75 16.87 25.06
C LEU A 119 -10.41 18.22 24.43
N GLY A 120 -11.24 19.24 24.64
CA GLY A 120 -10.92 20.61 24.24
C GLY A 120 -9.85 21.22 25.15
N THR A 121 -9.40 22.43 24.82
CA THR A 121 -8.34 23.13 25.57
C THR A 121 -8.71 23.42 27.03
N GLY A 122 -10.00 23.52 27.36
CA GLY A 122 -10.51 23.66 28.72
C GLY A 122 -10.64 22.34 29.49
N GLY A 123 -10.36 21.20 28.86
CA GLY A 123 -10.48 19.86 29.44
C GLY A 123 -11.90 19.25 29.36
N GLU A 124 -12.85 19.95 28.75
CA GLU A 124 -14.17 19.42 28.43
C GLU A 124 -14.09 18.29 27.41
N GLU A 125 -14.96 17.28 27.54
CA GLU A 125 -15.07 16.21 26.55
C GLU A 125 -15.83 16.71 25.31
N LEU A 126 -15.15 16.69 24.16
CA LEU A 126 -15.74 17.03 22.85
C LEU A 126 -16.46 15.83 22.24
N GLY A 127 -16.01 14.61 22.54
CA GLY A 127 -16.65 13.39 22.10
C GLY A 127 -15.71 12.20 22.07
N LYS A 128 -16.16 11.10 21.47
CA LYS A 128 -15.43 9.82 21.44
C LYS A 128 -15.42 9.22 20.05
N LEU A 129 -14.24 8.78 19.61
CA LEU A 129 -14.07 7.97 18.41
C LEU A 129 -13.90 6.51 18.82
N LYS A 130 -14.55 5.60 18.10
CA LYS A 130 -14.42 4.16 18.29
C LYS A 130 -13.54 3.58 17.19
N LYS A 131 -12.76 2.55 17.52
CA LYS A 131 -12.00 1.81 16.51
C LYS A 131 -12.97 1.21 15.48
N VAL A 132 -12.66 1.40 14.20
CA VAL A 132 -13.42 0.86 13.07
C VAL A 132 -12.50 -0.01 12.20
N MET A 133 -13.07 -1.04 11.60
CA MET A 133 -12.38 -1.94 10.67
C MET A 133 -13.13 -1.92 9.35
N ARG A 134 -12.71 -1.03 8.44
CA ARG A 134 -13.29 -0.94 7.11
C ARG A 134 -12.83 -2.12 6.24
N LYS A 135 -13.67 -2.50 5.28
CA LYS A 135 -13.37 -3.52 4.28
C LYS A 135 -13.73 -2.96 2.92
N SER A 136 -12.96 -3.37 1.92
CA SER A 136 -13.28 -3.01 0.54
C SER A 136 -14.66 -3.59 0.15
N PRO A 137 -15.50 -2.82 -0.55
CA PRO A 137 -16.75 -3.34 -1.13
C PRO A 137 -16.51 -4.35 -2.25
N THR A 138 -15.29 -4.41 -2.81
CA THR A 138 -14.91 -5.41 -3.83
C THR A 138 -14.10 -6.57 -3.24
N LEU A 139 -13.99 -6.67 -1.91
CA LEU A 139 -13.33 -7.79 -1.26
C LEU A 139 -14.10 -9.09 -1.50
N GLY A 140 -13.41 -10.13 -1.99
CA GLY A 140 -13.99 -11.40 -2.38
C GLY A 140 -14.86 -11.34 -3.64
N LYS A 141 -14.73 -10.27 -4.44
CA LYS A 141 -15.50 -10.09 -5.69
C LYS A 141 -15.23 -11.29 -6.58
N GLN A 142 -16.30 -12.01 -6.90
CA GLN A 142 -16.23 -13.19 -7.73
C GLN A 142 -15.82 -12.81 -9.16
N PRO A 143 -14.99 -13.63 -9.81
CA PRO A 143 -14.67 -13.44 -11.23
C PRO A 143 -15.98 -13.44 -12.04
N PRO A 144 -16.21 -12.47 -12.92
CA PRO A 144 -17.37 -12.49 -13.81
C PRO A 144 -17.23 -13.63 -14.84
N GLU A 145 -18.33 -13.95 -15.51
CA GLU A 145 -18.33 -14.94 -16.59
C GLU A 145 -17.31 -14.55 -17.68
N GLY A 146 -16.48 -15.50 -18.10
CA GLY A 146 -15.42 -15.28 -19.09
C GLY A 146 -14.11 -14.71 -18.54
N ALA A 147 -14.02 -14.41 -17.24
CA ALA A 147 -12.77 -14.00 -16.63
C ALA A 147 -11.76 -15.16 -16.57
N VAL A 148 -10.49 -14.83 -16.82
CA VAL A 148 -9.34 -15.70 -16.55
C VAL A 148 -9.00 -15.58 -15.07
N VAL A 149 -9.17 -16.68 -14.33
CA VAL A 149 -8.77 -16.74 -12.93
C VAL A 149 -7.29 -17.09 -12.85
N LEU A 150 -6.48 -16.15 -12.38
CA LEU A 150 -5.04 -16.34 -12.21
C LEU A 150 -4.71 -16.97 -10.87
N PHE A 151 -5.45 -16.64 -9.81
CA PHE A 151 -5.22 -17.21 -8.48
C PHE A 151 -6.45 -17.10 -7.59
N ASP A 152 -6.96 -18.23 -7.11
CA ASP A 152 -8.11 -18.34 -6.20
C ASP A 152 -7.75 -18.91 -4.82
N GLY A 153 -6.46 -19.16 -4.58
CA GLY A 153 -5.95 -19.81 -3.37
C GLY A 153 -5.71 -21.31 -3.48
N THR A 154 -6.02 -21.94 -4.62
CA THR A 154 -5.83 -23.39 -4.81
C THR A 154 -4.49 -23.75 -5.42
N SER A 155 -4.00 -22.99 -6.40
CA SER A 155 -2.73 -23.24 -7.09
C SER A 155 -2.14 -21.94 -7.64
N ALA A 156 -0.81 -21.83 -7.62
CA ALA A 156 -0.06 -20.74 -8.25
C ALA A 156 0.47 -21.09 -9.65
N GLU A 157 -0.06 -22.13 -10.29
CA GLU A 157 0.40 -22.62 -11.60
C GLU A 157 0.30 -21.59 -12.72
N GLU A 158 -0.61 -20.62 -12.64
CA GLU A 158 -0.72 -19.54 -13.65
C GLU A 158 0.40 -18.50 -13.53
N PHE A 159 1.27 -18.61 -12.53
CA PHE A 159 2.37 -17.69 -12.29
C PHE A 159 3.75 -18.33 -12.48
N GLN A 160 4.74 -17.49 -12.76
CA GLN A 160 6.16 -17.83 -12.80
C GLN A 160 7.02 -16.73 -12.16
N PRO A 161 7.83 -17.06 -11.13
CA PRO A 161 7.63 -18.23 -10.26
C PRO A 161 6.23 -18.20 -9.61
N GLY A 162 5.58 -19.36 -9.52
CA GLY A 162 4.32 -19.53 -8.79
C GLY A 162 4.59 -20.12 -7.41
N ARG A 163 4.75 -19.28 -6.39
CA ARG A 163 5.03 -19.71 -5.00
C ARG A 163 3.86 -19.38 -4.10
N MET A 164 3.53 -20.29 -3.19
CA MET A 164 2.49 -20.10 -2.17
C MET A 164 3.09 -20.18 -0.76
N SER A 165 2.53 -19.43 0.17
CA SER A 165 2.79 -19.59 1.60
C SER A 165 1.95 -20.74 2.18
N ASP A 166 2.32 -21.20 3.37
CA ASP A 166 1.67 -22.31 4.07
C ASP A 166 0.17 -22.10 4.31
N ASP A 167 -0.28 -20.85 4.38
CA ASP A 167 -1.68 -20.45 4.53
C ASP A 167 -2.43 -20.29 3.18
N GLY A 168 -1.81 -20.70 2.07
CA GLY A 168 -2.45 -20.76 0.76
C GLY A 168 -2.51 -19.43 0.01
N LEU A 169 -1.65 -18.47 0.35
CA LEU A 169 -1.59 -17.16 -0.32
C LEU A 169 -0.44 -17.11 -1.34
N LEU A 170 -0.63 -16.36 -2.43
CA LEU A 170 0.42 -16.16 -3.43
C LEU A 170 1.51 -15.25 -2.83
N ILE A 171 2.77 -15.64 -3.03
CA ILE A 171 3.96 -14.89 -2.60
C ILE A 171 4.39 -13.93 -3.71
N ALA A 172 4.83 -12.73 -3.33
CA ALA A 172 5.42 -11.73 -4.23
C ALA A 172 6.57 -12.25 -5.11
N GLY A 173 6.80 -11.54 -6.21
CA GLY A 173 7.74 -11.93 -7.26
C GLY A 173 7.13 -12.86 -8.30
N ALA A 174 5.84 -12.71 -8.58
CA ALA A 174 5.08 -13.61 -9.45
C ALA A 174 4.64 -12.87 -10.72
N ALA A 175 4.95 -13.43 -11.89
CA ALA A 175 4.44 -12.93 -13.18
C ALA A 175 3.45 -13.93 -13.78
N SER A 176 2.29 -13.48 -14.26
CA SER A 176 1.35 -14.36 -14.96
C SER A 176 2.00 -14.97 -16.21
N LYS A 177 1.70 -16.23 -16.48
CA LYS A 177 2.15 -16.92 -17.70
C LYS A 177 1.39 -16.42 -18.92
N GLN A 178 0.08 -16.25 -18.78
CA GLN A 178 -0.75 -15.58 -19.78
C GLN A 178 -0.39 -14.09 -19.84
N LYS A 179 -0.45 -13.54 -21.05
CA LYS A 179 -0.17 -12.14 -21.36
C LYS A 179 -1.45 -11.46 -21.81
N PHE A 180 -1.61 -10.20 -21.44
CA PHE A 180 -2.84 -9.43 -21.61
C PHE A 180 -2.57 -8.11 -22.35
N GLY A 181 -3.51 -7.73 -23.21
CA GLY A 181 -3.60 -6.42 -23.84
C GLY A 181 -4.42 -5.47 -22.97
N ASP A 182 -5.46 -4.90 -23.58
CA ASP A 182 -6.53 -4.20 -22.86
C ASP A 182 -7.24 -5.18 -21.92
N CYS A 183 -7.45 -4.76 -20.67
CA CYS A 183 -8.06 -5.65 -19.68
C CYS A 183 -8.71 -4.91 -18.50
N GLU A 184 -9.58 -5.61 -17.78
CA GLU A 184 -9.92 -5.32 -16.38
C GLU A 184 -9.21 -6.34 -15.48
N LEU A 185 -8.47 -5.87 -14.48
CA LEU A 185 -7.81 -6.69 -13.46
C LEU A 185 -8.48 -6.48 -12.10
N HIS A 186 -8.73 -7.56 -11.38
CA HIS A 186 -8.97 -7.53 -9.94
C HIS A 186 -7.83 -8.25 -9.22
N VAL A 187 -7.35 -7.65 -8.12
CA VAL A 187 -6.36 -8.27 -7.23
C VAL A 187 -6.64 -7.87 -5.78
N GLU A 188 -6.63 -8.86 -4.89
CA GLU A 188 -6.57 -8.62 -3.45
C GLU A 188 -5.14 -8.79 -2.94
N PHE A 189 -4.69 -7.84 -2.14
CA PHE A 189 -3.35 -7.85 -1.57
C PHE A 189 -3.36 -7.52 -0.08
N LEU A 190 -2.38 -8.07 0.63
CA LEU A 190 -2.19 -7.91 2.06
C LEU A 190 -0.80 -7.34 2.32
N LEU A 191 -0.78 -6.14 2.89
CA LEU A 191 0.45 -5.47 3.28
C LEU A 191 0.86 -5.91 4.68
N PRO A 192 2.15 -6.21 4.93
CA PRO A 192 2.61 -6.67 6.23
C PRO A 192 2.65 -5.54 7.26
N PHE A 193 2.51 -5.90 8.54
CA PHE A 193 2.72 -4.96 9.64
C PHE A 193 4.21 -4.84 9.94
N MET A 194 4.81 -3.71 9.56
CA MET A 194 6.24 -3.43 9.72
C MET A 194 6.45 -2.06 10.40
N PRO A 195 6.09 -1.93 11.69
CA PRO A 195 5.96 -0.63 12.35
C PRO A 195 7.28 0.13 12.49
N GLU A 196 8.43 -0.54 12.40
CA GLU A 196 9.77 0.08 12.43
C GLU A 196 10.32 0.43 11.04
N ALA A 197 9.73 -0.12 9.97
CA ALA A 197 10.17 0.16 8.60
C ALA A 197 9.63 1.50 8.09
N ARG A 198 10.35 2.14 7.17
CA ARG A 198 10.02 3.46 6.63
C ARG A 198 10.25 3.53 5.12
N GLY A 199 9.60 4.51 4.49
CA GLY A 199 9.70 4.77 3.05
C GLY A 199 9.45 3.51 2.22
N GLN A 200 10.23 3.36 1.15
CA GLN A 200 10.14 2.21 0.23
C GLN A 200 10.55 0.86 0.85
N GLY A 201 10.96 0.83 2.12
CA GLY A 201 11.21 -0.41 2.86
C GLY A 201 10.01 -0.91 3.67
N ARG A 202 8.90 -0.17 3.70
CA ARG A 202 7.74 -0.47 4.54
C ARG A 202 6.66 -1.20 3.74
N GLY A 203 6.78 -2.52 3.60
CA GLY A 203 5.75 -3.35 2.96
C GLY A 203 5.61 -3.13 1.45
N ASN A 204 6.72 -2.86 0.76
CA ASN A 204 6.75 -2.51 -0.67
C ASN A 204 6.60 -3.71 -1.60
N SER A 205 5.80 -3.53 -2.64
CA SER A 205 5.65 -4.36 -3.85
C SER A 205 5.03 -3.47 -4.95
N GLY A 206 4.58 -4.03 -6.06
CA GLY A 206 3.90 -3.29 -7.11
C GLY A 206 3.09 -4.21 -8.01
N CYS A 207 2.00 -3.68 -8.57
CA CYS A 207 1.19 -4.37 -9.57
C CYS A 207 1.45 -3.75 -10.94
N TYR A 208 2.23 -4.46 -11.75
CA TYR A 208 2.60 -4.02 -13.09
C TYR A 208 1.64 -4.60 -14.14
N LEU A 209 0.95 -3.72 -14.85
CA LEU A 209 0.17 -4.06 -16.03
C LEU A 209 1.13 -4.23 -17.21
N GLN A 210 0.99 -5.33 -17.94
CA GLN A 210 1.92 -5.78 -18.98
C GLN A 210 3.39 -5.95 -18.54
N GLY A 211 3.67 -5.99 -17.23
CA GLY A 211 5.03 -5.94 -16.70
C GLY A 211 5.73 -4.60 -16.98
N ARG A 212 4.96 -3.53 -17.25
CA ARG A 212 5.43 -2.22 -17.73
C ARG A 212 4.98 -1.06 -16.86
N TYR A 213 3.72 -1.06 -16.46
CA TYR A 213 3.07 0.10 -15.84
C TYR A 213 2.62 -0.24 -14.43
N GLU A 214 3.31 0.29 -13.44
CA GLU A 214 3.10 -0.01 -12.03
C GLU A 214 2.00 0.84 -11.40
N VAL A 215 1.02 0.16 -10.81
CA VAL A 215 0.24 0.69 -9.70
C VAL A 215 0.90 0.22 -8.41
N GLN A 216 1.43 1.17 -7.66
CA GLN A 216 2.27 0.93 -6.50
C GLN A 216 1.53 0.23 -5.35
N MET A 217 2.22 -0.65 -4.62
CA MET A 217 1.71 -1.29 -3.41
C MET A 217 2.69 -1.07 -2.25
N LEU A 218 2.29 -0.30 -1.25
CA LEU A 218 3.14 0.06 -0.13
C LEU A 218 2.29 0.19 1.14
N ASP A 219 2.83 -0.08 2.33
CA ASP A 219 2.16 0.30 3.58
C ASP A 219 2.21 1.82 3.74
N SER A 220 1.26 2.47 3.07
CA SER A 220 1.04 3.91 3.03
C SER A 220 -0.10 4.35 3.94
N PHE A 221 -0.50 3.52 4.91
CA PHE A 221 -1.55 3.87 5.86
C PHE A 221 -1.21 5.16 6.62
N GLY A 222 -2.07 6.18 6.48
CA GLY A 222 -1.87 7.49 7.07
C GLY A 222 -0.72 8.32 6.49
N LEU A 223 -0.19 7.96 5.31
CA LEU A 223 0.74 8.80 4.55
C LEU A 223 -0.03 9.75 3.60
N GLU A 224 0.70 10.57 2.85
CA GLU A 224 0.11 11.58 1.94
C GLU A 224 -0.58 10.98 0.71
N GLY A 225 -0.16 9.79 0.27
CA GLY A 225 -0.56 9.21 -1.00
C GLY A 225 0.19 9.86 -2.15
N GLU A 226 1.52 9.82 -2.13
CA GLU A 226 2.38 10.30 -3.23
C GLU A 226 2.42 9.32 -4.42
N ASP A 227 3.03 9.73 -5.54
CA ASP A 227 3.13 8.92 -6.76
C ASP A 227 3.89 7.60 -6.61
N ASN A 228 4.70 7.47 -5.56
CA ASN A 228 5.47 6.28 -5.22
C ASN A 228 4.95 5.60 -3.93
N GLU A 229 3.74 5.95 -3.49
CA GLU A 229 3.01 5.35 -2.39
C GLU A 229 1.82 4.51 -2.89
N CYS A 230 1.15 3.77 -2.01
CA CYS A 230 0.09 2.83 -2.38
C CYS A 230 -0.98 3.51 -3.24
N GLY A 231 -1.22 2.94 -4.42
CA GLY A 231 -2.19 3.43 -5.39
C GLY A 231 -1.60 4.44 -6.37
N GLY A 232 -0.40 4.96 -6.16
CA GLY A 232 0.32 5.79 -7.12
C GLY A 232 0.62 5.05 -8.42
N ILE A 233 0.49 5.74 -9.55
CA ILE A 233 1.10 5.29 -10.80
C ILE A 233 2.55 5.72 -10.73
N TYR A 234 3.46 4.75 -10.53
CA TYR A 234 4.78 5.00 -9.97
C TYR A 234 5.57 6.08 -10.75
N GLY A 235 5.84 7.22 -10.11
CA GLY A 235 6.58 8.35 -10.69
C GLY A 235 5.83 9.15 -11.76
N ILE A 236 4.55 8.86 -11.98
CA ILE A 236 3.71 9.51 -13.00
C ILE A 236 2.59 10.32 -12.34
N ARG A 237 1.83 9.70 -11.43
CA ARG A 237 0.65 10.34 -10.83
C ARG A 237 0.36 9.79 -9.44
N ARG A 238 0.32 10.67 -8.45
CA ARG A 238 -0.19 10.40 -7.10
C ARG A 238 -1.68 10.02 -7.13
N PRO A 239 -2.23 9.17 -6.27
CA PRO A 239 -3.68 8.96 -6.16
C PRO A 239 -4.42 10.26 -5.79
N ASP A 240 -5.68 10.38 -6.20
CA ASP A 240 -6.55 11.51 -5.79
C ASP A 240 -6.88 11.49 -4.29
N VAL A 241 -6.90 10.30 -3.69
CA VAL A 241 -7.07 10.07 -2.27
C VAL A 241 -6.28 8.84 -1.85
N ASN A 242 -5.54 8.93 -0.73
CA ASN A 242 -4.89 7.77 -0.14
C ASN A 242 -5.95 6.85 0.49
N MET A 243 -6.24 5.73 -0.18
CA MET A 243 -7.23 4.74 0.26
C MET A 243 -6.59 3.50 0.87
N CYS A 244 -5.32 3.57 1.28
CA CYS A 244 -4.63 2.47 1.93
C CYS A 244 -5.20 2.24 3.33
N PHE A 245 -5.86 1.09 3.55
CA PHE A 245 -6.24 0.63 4.88
C PHE A 245 -5.02 0.23 5.74
N PRO A 246 -5.17 0.09 7.07
CA PRO A 246 -4.09 -0.36 7.94
C PRO A 246 -3.48 -1.70 7.48
N PRO A 247 -2.17 -1.94 7.68
CA PRO A 247 -1.53 -3.20 7.33
C PRO A 247 -2.22 -4.38 8.02
N LEU A 248 -2.11 -5.56 7.41
CA LEU A 248 -2.88 -6.77 7.74
C LEU A 248 -4.39 -6.65 7.54
N SER A 249 -4.85 -5.58 6.87
CA SER A 249 -6.18 -5.52 6.24
C SER A 249 -6.05 -5.82 4.76
N TRP A 250 -6.95 -6.65 4.23
CA TRP A 250 -6.99 -6.91 2.80
C TRP A 250 -7.42 -5.65 2.04
N GLN A 251 -6.62 -5.33 1.01
CA GLN A 251 -6.82 -4.24 0.07
C GLN A 251 -7.31 -4.82 -1.25
N THR A 252 -8.07 -4.06 -2.04
CA THR A 252 -8.39 -4.42 -3.42
C THR A 252 -7.91 -3.37 -4.39
N TYR A 253 -7.39 -3.82 -5.54
CA TYR A 253 -7.37 -3.02 -6.76
C TYR A 253 -8.33 -3.61 -7.78
N ASP A 254 -9.14 -2.74 -8.38
CA ASP A 254 -9.88 -2.99 -9.61
C ASP A 254 -9.36 -1.99 -10.66
N ILE A 255 -8.69 -2.50 -11.70
CA ILE A 255 -7.95 -1.68 -12.67
C ILE A 255 -8.52 -1.92 -14.07
N ASP A 256 -9.01 -0.85 -14.70
CA ASP A 256 -9.30 -0.83 -16.14
C ASP A 256 -8.07 -0.28 -16.86
N PHE A 257 -7.41 -1.11 -17.67
CA PHE A 257 -6.19 -0.80 -18.37
C PHE A 257 -6.38 -0.89 -19.88
N LYS A 258 -5.90 0.15 -20.58
CA LYS A 258 -5.79 0.18 -22.05
C LYS A 258 -4.31 0.25 -22.42
N ALA A 259 -3.87 -0.69 -23.24
CA ALA A 259 -2.49 -0.77 -23.68
C ALA A 259 -2.13 0.42 -24.58
N ALA A 260 -0.84 0.76 -24.62
CA ALA A 260 -0.31 1.73 -25.56
C ALA A 260 -0.49 1.23 -27.01
N GLU A 261 -0.82 2.13 -27.93
CA GLU A 261 -1.00 1.79 -29.34
C GLU A 261 0.29 2.09 -30.13
N TYR A 262 0.62 1.21 -31.06
CA TYR A 262 1.83 1.31 -31.90
C TYR A 262 1.47 1.21 -33.39
N GLN A 263 2.17 2.00 -34.21
CA GLN A 263 2.12 1.92 -35.67
C GLN A 263 3.55 1.94 -36.21
N ASP A 264 3.87 1.00 -37.10
CA ASP A 264 5.20 0.85 -37.70
C ASP A 264 6.34 0.85 -36.66
N GLY A 265 6.12 0.19 -35.51
CA GLY A 265 7.08 0.09 -34.41
C GLY A 265 7.25 1.37 -33.57
N LYS A 266 6.43 2.40 -33.78
CA LYS A 266 6.43 3.64 -33.00
C LYS A 266 5.17 3.76 -32.17
N LYS A 267 5.31 4.16 -30.90
CA LYS A 267 4.18 4.45 -30.02
C LYS A 267 3.42 5.67 -30.57
N VAL A 268 2.13 5.49 -30.85
CA VAL A 268 1.24 6.56 -31.34
C VAL A 268 0.24 7.02 -30.28
N LYS A 269 0.02 6.23 -29.24
CA LYS A 269 -0.82 6.57 -28.10
C LYS A 269 -0.30 5.93 -26.82
N ASN A 270 -0.36 6.66 -25.72
CA ASN A 270 0.04 6.17 -24.40
C ASN A 270 -0.97 5.14 -23.88
N ALA A 271 -0.50 4.28 -22.97
CA ALA A 271 -1.41 3.46 -22.19
C ALA A 271 -2.28 4.37 -21.30
N THR A 272 -3.49 3.93 -20.97
CA THR A 272 -4.32 4.62 -19.96
C THR A 272 -4.82 3.66 -18.90
N MET A 273 -5.06 4.17 -17.70
CA MET A 273 -5.66 3.37 -16.64
C MET A 273 -6.64 4.14 -15.76
N THR A 274 -7.71 3.45 -15.37
CA THR A 274 -8.57 3.83 -14.25
C THR A 274 -8.33 2.84 -13.13
N VAL A 275 -7.98 3.34 -11.94
CA VAL A 275 -7.66 2.51 -10.78
C VAL A 275 -8.68 2.81 -9.69
N ARG A 276 -9.27 1.75 -9.15
CA ARG A 276 -10.03 1.80 -7.91
C ARG A 276 -9.24 1.11 -6.81
N HIS A 277 -9.07 1.80 -5.68
CA HIS A 277 -8.47 1.24 -4.47
C HIS A 277 -9.54 1.15 -3.40
N ASN A 278 -9.85 -0.08 -2.96
CA ASN A 278 -10.91 -0.34 -2.00
C ASN A 278 -12.27 0.24 -2.43
N GLY A 279 -12.58 0.13 -3.73
CA GLY A 279 -13.84 0.61 -4.34
C GLY A 279 -13.83 2.09 -4.77
N GLU A 280 -12.96 2.90 -4.17
CA GLU A 280 -12.85 4.33 -4.49
C GLU A 280 -12.00 4.57 -5.73
N VAL A 281 -12.46 5.45 -6.63
CA VAL A 281 -11.70 5.82 -7.83
C VAL A 281 -10.57 6.76 -7.42
N ILE A 282 -9.33 6.30 -7.52
CA ILE A 282 -8.14 7.08 -7.18
C ILE A 282 -7.38 7.59 -8.40
N HIS A 283 -7.66 7.00 -9.58
CA HIS A 283 -7.20 7.45 -10.89
C HIS A 283 -8.34 7.25 -11.89
N ARG A 284 -8.60 8.23 -12.74
CA ARG A 284 -9.62 8.15 -13.80
C ARG A 284 -9.01 8.46 -15.16
N ASP A 285 -8.93 7.44 -16.00
CA ASP A 285 -8.40 7.50 -17.38
C ASP A 285 -7.07 8.26 -17.47
N VAL A 286 -6.15 7.95 -16.56
CA VAL A 286 -4.84 8.62 -16.51
C VAL A 286 -3.94 8.05 -17.59
N GLU A 287 -3.35 8.93 -18.40
CA GLU A 287 -2.31 8.55 -19.36
C GLU A 287 -1.01 8.15 -18.64
N VAL A 288 -0.41 7.05 -19.09
CA VAL A 288 0.87 6.55 -18.60
C VAL A 288 1.87 6.59 -19.76
N PRO A 289 2.69 7.65 -19.84
CA PRO A 289 3.44 7.99 -21.06
C PRO A 289 4.65 7.10 -21.30
N GLU A 290 5.09 6.32 -20.33
CA GLU A 290 6.26 5.45 -20.42
C GLU A 290 6.16 4.30 -19.40
N ALA A 291 6.96 3.25 -19.58
CA ALA A 291 7.08 2.20 -18.58
C ALA A 291 7.61 2.80 -17.26
N THR A 292 7.02 2.36 -16.14
CA THR A 292 7.45 2.82 -14.82
C THR A 292 8.79 2.20 -14.45
N ARG A 293 9.43 2.76 -13.42
CA ARG A 293 10.73 2.28 -12.93
C ARG A 293 10.66 0.79 -12.57
N ALA A 294 11.75 0.07 -12.82
CA ALA A 294 11.89 -1.36 -12.51
C ALA A 294 10.94 -2.31 -13.26
N ALA A 295 10.27 -1.83 -14.32
CA ALA A 295 9.52 -2.67 -15.24
C ALA A 295 10.37 -3.85 -15.78
N PRO A 296 9.95 -5.11 -15.59
CA PRO A 296 10.67 -6.27 -16.13
C PRO A 296 10.49 -6.45 -17.65
N VAL A 297 9.54 -5.75 -18.26
CA VAL A 297 9.22 -5.86 -19.69
C VAL A 297 9.36 -4.48 -20.34
N ALA A 298 10.09 -4.42 -21.45
CA ALA A 298 10.20 -3.20 -22.25
C ALA A 298 8.85 -2.84 -22.90
N GLU A 299 8.62 -1.55 -23.12
CA GLU A 299 7.47 -1.06 -23.88
C GLU A 299 7.46 -1.64 -25.31
N GLY A 300 6.27 -1.96 -25.81
CA GLY A 300 6.09 -2.54 -27.14
C GLY A 300 4.63 -2.86 -27.45
N ASP A 301 4.37 -3.26 -28.68
CA ASP A 301 3.05 -3.53 -29.26
C ASP A 301 2.43 -4.87 -28.84
N SER A 302 3.21 -5.72 -28.16
CA SER A 302 2.75 -7.02 -27.71
C SER A 302 2.14 -6.98 -26.30
N PRO A 303 1.12 -7.82 -26.04
CA PRO A 303 0.61 -8.12 -24.70
C PRO A 303 1.73 -8.49 -23.72
N GLY A 304 1.51 -8.20 -22.43
CA GLY A 304 2.46 -8.49 -21.36
C GLY A 304 1.82 -9.15 -20.14
N PRO A 305 2.60 -9.69 -19.20
CA PRO A 305 2.08 -10.34 -18.01
C PRO A 305 1.49 -9.34 -17.01
N ILE A 306 0.66 -9.81 -16.08
CA ILE A 306 0.47 -9.13 -14.80
C ILE A 306 1.66 -9.52 -13.92
N TYR A 307 2.41 -8.55 -13.42
CA TYR A 307 3.58 -8.81 -12.58
C TYR A 307 3.42 -8.19 -11.18
N LEU A 308 3.62 -9.02 -10.16
CA LEU A 308 3.57 -8.68 -8.75
C LEU A 308 4.99 -8.64 -8.21
N GLN A 309 5.51 -7.43 -7.98
CA GLN A 309 6.93 -7.21 -7.71
C GLN A 309 7.41 -7.84 -6.41
N ASP A 310 8.59 -8.46 -6.42
CA ASP A 310 9.33 -8.76 -5.19
C ASP A 310 10.27 -7.61 -4.84
N HIS A 311 10.01 -6.95 -3.72
CA HIS A 311 10.89 -5.92 -3.15
C HIS A 311 11.43 -6.34 -1.77
N GLY A 312 11.51 -7.65 -1.52
CA GLY A 312 12.01 -8.22 -0.25
C GLY A 312 11.03 -8.08 0.92
N ASN A 313 9.79 -7.63 0.68
CA ASN A 313 8.75 -7.52 1.70
C ASN A 313 7.72 -8.65 1.55
N PRO A 314 7.16 -9.15 2.66
CA PRO A 314 6.24 -10.28 2.66
C PRO A 314 4.80 -9.86 2.29
N VAL A 315 4.61 -9.14 1.17
CA VAL A 315 3.28 -8.89 0.60
C VAL A 315 2.67 -10.21 0.13
N ARG A 316 1.37 -10.38 0.33
CA ARG A 316 0.62 -11.58 -0.06
C ARG A 316 -0.58 -11.23 -0.92
N TYR A 317 -0.99 -12.15 -1.78
CA TYR A 317 -2.10 -11.93 -2.70
C TYR A 317 -3.09 -13.07 -2.67
N ARG A 318 -4.33 -12.75 -3.04
CA ARG A 318 -5.39 -13.71 -3.32
C ARG A 318 -6.37 -13.13 -4.34
N ASN A 319 -7.32 -13.95 -4.78
CA ASN A 319 -8.43 -13.54 -5.64
C ASN A 319 -7.99 -12.64 -6.80
N ILE A 320 -7.24 -13.23 -7.73
CA ILE A 320 -6.68 -12.53 -8.88
C ILE A 320 -7.36 -13.05 -10.13
N TRP A 321 -8.01 -12.17 -10.87
CA TRP A 321 -8.65 -12.51 -12.14
C TRP A 321 -8.61 -11.34 -13.12
N VAL A 322 -8.66 -11.67 -14.40
CA VAL A 322 -8.54 -10.73 -15.52
C VAL A 322 -9.67 -10.95 -16.52
N VAL A 323 -10.25 -9.87 -17.03
CA VAL A 323 -11.17 -9.88 -18.18
C VAL A 323 -10.50 -9.16 -19.34
N GLU A 324 -10.25 -9.87 -20.44
CA GLU A 324 -9.71 -9.29 -21.67
C GLU A 324 -10.77 -8.45 -22.41
N LYS A 325 -10.34 -7.38 -23.09
CA LYS A 325 -11.22 -6.45 -23.82
C LYS A 325 -10.94 -6.42 -25.32
#